data_AF-A0A7S1C8M1-F1
#
_entry.id   AF-A0A7S1C8M1-F1
#
_cell.length_a   1.000
_cell.length_b   1.000
_cell.length_c   1.000
_cell.angle_alpha   90.00
_cell.angle_beta   90.00
_cell.angle_gamma   90.00
#
_symmetry.space_group_name_H-M   'P 1'
#
loop_
_entity.id
_entity.type
_entity.pdbx_description
1 polymer ?
#
loop_
_entity_poly.entity_id
_entity_poly.type
_entity_poly.pdbx_seq_one_letter_code
_entity_poly.pdbx_strand_id
1 'polypeptide(L)'
;IDKPGTVFWVAVPRGSPAPTSAEVQAGVGASGATPLKGGSSAVTTAGQTVSADISDIDAAAFDVYVVAADDNDPPRAQTTPTKVEYVSDAPPDFEQDGGAPEITGDGDSLSVAIDKPGTVYWVAVPRGSPA
;
A
#
# COMPACT_ATOMS: atom_id res chain seq x y z
N ILE A 1 -5.77 19.06 -10.55
CA ILE A 1 -5.02 20.20 -11.12
C ILE A 1 -6.02 21.17 -11.76
N ASP A 2 -5.74 22.46 -11.76
CA ASP A 2 -6.62 23.55 -12.21
C ASP A 2 -6.51 23.86 -13.72
N LYS A 3 -5.66 23.14 -14.44
CA LYS A 3 -5.43 23.25 -15.89
C LYS A 3 -4.99 21.90 -16.45
N PRO A 4 -4.97 21.71 -17.79
CA PRO A 4 -4.43 20.51 -18.39
C PRO A 4 -2.97 20.26 -18.00
N GLY A 5 -2.57 19.00 -17.97
CA GLY A 5 -1.23 18.62 -17.54
C GLY A 5 -1.11 17.13 -17.29
N THR A 6 -0.13 16.74 -16.49
CA THR A 6 0.13 15.35 -16.13
C THR A 6 0.34 15.23 -14.63
N VAL A 7 -0.29 14.24 -14.02
CA VAL A 7 -0.02 13.81 -12.65
C VAL A 7 0.97 12.66 -12.70
N PHE A 8 2.02 12.75 -11.91
CA PHE A 8 3.04 11.72 -11.72
C PHE A 8 3.00 11.23 -10.28
N TRP A 9 3.32 9.96 -10.06
CA TRP A 9 3.35 9.40 -8.73
C TRP A 9 4.36 8.26 -8.60
N VAL A 10 4.87 8.08 -7.39
CA VAL A 10 5.71 6.95 -6.98
C VAL A 10 5.25 6.43 -5.61
N ALA A 11 5.15 5.12 -5.46
CA ALA A 11 4.94 4.43 -4.19
C ALA A 11 6.29 3.93 -3.68
N VAL A 12 6.63 4.22 -2.42
CA VAL A 12 7.91 3.86 -1.79
C VAL A 12 7.66 3.16 -0.46
N PRO A 13 8.61 2.34 0.04
CA PRO A 13 8.47 1.71 1.35
C PRO A 13 8.16 2.74 2.44
N ARG A 14 7.29 2.37 3.39
CA ARG A 14 6.89 3.25 4.49
C ARG A 14 8.12 3.80 5.22
N GLY A 15 8.18 5.13 5.40
CA GLY A 15 9.28 5.78 6.11
C GLY A 15 10.54 6.02 5.27
N SER A 16 10.50 5.73 3.96
CA SER A 16 11.57 6.13 3.04
C SER A 16 11.75 7.66 3.02
N PRO A 17 12.97 8.17 2.73
CA PRO A 17 13.17 9.60 2.50
C PRO A 17 12.21 10.13 1.43
N ALA A 18 11.69 11.34 1.63
CA ALA A 18 10.75 11.94 0.70
C ALA A 18 11.44 12.30 -0.64
N PRO A 19 10.92 11.86 -1.79
CA PRO A 19 11.41 12.28 -3.09
C PRO A 19 11.07 13.76 -3.36
N THR A 20 11.88 14.38 -4.21
CA THR A 20 11.62 15.69 -4.80
C THR A 20 10.62 15.58 -5.96
N SER A 21 10.00 16.70 -6.35
CA SER A 21 9.10 16.73 -7.52
C SER A 21 9.77 16.22 -8.80
N ALA A 22 11.04 16.52 -9.01
CA ALA A 22 11.79 16.06 -10.17
C ALA A 22 11.98 14.52 -10.16
N GLU A 23 12.23 13.94 -8.99
CA GLU A 23 12.33 12.48 -8.82
C GLU A 23 10.99 11.79 -9.07
N VAL A 24 9.88 12.35 -8.55
CA VAL A 24 8.54 11.81 -8.82
C VAL A 24 8.21 11.89 -10.31
N GLN A 25 8.54 12.99 -11.00
CA GLN A 25 8.38 13.11 -12.45
C GLN A 25 9.23 12.11 -13.24
N ALA A 26 10.44 11.83 -12.75
CA ALA A 26 11.32 10.81 -13.34
C ALA A 26 10.90 9.38 -12.99
N GLY A 27 9.87 9.19 -12.15
CA GLY A 27 9.37 7.88 -11.73
C GLY A 27 10.31 7.15 -10.76
N VAL A 28 11.09 7.90 -9.97
CA VAL A 28 12.03 7.35 -8.99
C VAL A 28 11.74 7.86 -7.57
N GLY A 29 12.19 7.10 -6.58
CA GLY A 29 12.23 7.54 -5.18
C GLY A 29 13.39 8.51 -4.92
N ALA A 30 13.54 8.90 -3.64
CA ALA A 30 14.59 9.82 -3.22
C ALA A 30 15.98 9.31 -3.60
N SER A 31 16.84 10.22 -4.07
CA SER A 31 18.19 9.95 -4.56
C SER A 31 18.25 8.93 -5.70
N GLY A 32 17.16 8.79 -6.49
CA GLY A 32 17.09 7.85 -7.60
C GLY A 32 16.79 6.40 -7.21
N ALA A 33 16.31 6.16 -5.97
CA ALA A 33 15.92 4.83 -5.54
C ALA A 33 14.81 4.23 -6.42
N THR A 34 14.83 2.91 -6.64
CA THR A 34 13.73 2.22 -7.32
C THR A 34 12.48 2.25 -6.45
N PRO A 35 11.34 2.78 -6.92
CA PRO A 35 10.09 2.76 -6.16
C PRO A 35 9.48 1.35 -6.17
N LEU A 36 8.54 1.09 -5.26
CA LEU A 36 7.71 -0.12 -5.29
C LEU A 36 6.87 -0.16 -6.57
N LYS A 37 6.32 1.00 -6.95
CA LYS A 37 5.53 1.20 -8.17
C LYS A 37 5.52 2.69 -8.51
N GLY A 38 5.24 3.04 -9.76
CA GLY A 38 5.08 4.42 -10.17
C GLY A 38 4.26 4.52 -11.45
N GLY A 39 3.83 5.73 -11.78
CA GLY A 39 3.04 5.95 -12.98
C GLY A 39 2.74 7.42 -13.23
N SER A 40 2.03 7.65 -14.32
CA SER A 40 1.51 8.98 -14.64
C SER A 40 0.15 8.90 -15.31
N SER A 41 -0.58 10.00 -15.28
CA SER A 41 -1.88 10.13 -15.91
C SER A 41 -2.05 11.54 -16.48
N ALA A 42 -2.43 11.61 -17.75
CA ALA A 42 -2.77 12.87 -18.38
C ALA A 42 -4.08 13.40 -17.80
N VAL A 43 -4.09 14.68 -17.46
CA VAL A 43 -5.28 15.44 -17.09
C VAL A 43 -5.59 16.37 -18.25
N THR A 44 -6.63 16.06 -19.04
CA THR A 44 -6.92 16.80 -20.27
C THR A 44 -7.80 18.04 -20.06
N THR A 45 -8.46 18.12 -18.91
CA THR A 45 -9.34 19.23 -18.54
C THR A 45 -9.11 19.62 -17.09
N ALA A 46 -9.14 20.92 -16.80
CA ALA A 46 -9.09 21.44 -15.43
C ALA A 46 -10.12 20.75 -14.53
N GLY A 47 -9.71 20.31 -13.34
CA GLY A 47 -10.58 19.66 -12.37
C GLY A 47 -10.97 18.21 -12.68
N GLN A 48 -10.50 17.62 -13.80
CA GLN A 48 -10.71 16.20 -14.06
C GLN A 48 -10.06 15.36 -12.96
N THR A 49 -10.82 14.37 -12.49
CA THR A 49 -10.30 13.32 -11.61
C THR A 49 -9.67 12.23 -12.46
N VAL A 50 -8.46 11.84 -12.12
CA VAL A 50 -7.76 10.68 -12.69
C VAL A 50 -7.48 9.69 -11.56
N SER A 51 -7.51 8.40 -11.89
CA SER A 51 -7.24 7.32 -10.96
C SER A 51 -6.00 6.55 -11.41
N ALA A 52 -5.19 6.12 -10.46
CA ALA A 52 -4.07 5.21 -10.67
C ALA A 52 -4.39 3.87 -10.02
N ASP A 53 -4.01 2.78 -10.69
CA ASP A 53 -4.10 1.44 -10.14
C ASP A 53 -2.83 1.09 -9.33
N ILE A 54 -2.98 1.07 -8.02
CA ILE A 54 -1.90 0.78 -7.06
C ILE A 54 -2.13 -0.62 -6.46
N SER A 55 -2.33 -1.60 -7.34
CA SER A 55 -2.35 -3.04 -7.04
C SER A 55 -0.96 -3.68 -7.00
N ASP A 56 -0.90 -4.94 -6.58
CA ASP A 56 0.26 -5.84 -6.72
C ASP A 56 1.55 -5.36 -6.03
N ILE A 57 1.39 -4.62 -4.93
CA ILE A 57 2.47 -4.26 -4.02
C ILE A 57 2.44 -5.23 -2.83
N ASP A 58 3.47 -6.05 -2.71
CA ASP A 58 3.68 -6.94 -1.56
C ASP A 58 4.24 -6.15 -0.36
N ALA A 59 3.42 -5.26 0.20
CA ALA A 59 3.75 -4.49 1.40
C ALA A 59 2.49 -4.12 2.19
N ALA A 60 2.52 -4.33 3.50
CA ALA A 60 1.42 -3.96 4.40
C ALA A 60 1.30 -2.43 4.63
N ALA A 61 2.33 -1.65 4.30
CA ALA A 61 2.28 -0.19 4.35
C ALA A 61 3.29 0.44 3.37
N PHE A 62 2.92 1.55 2.76
CA PHE A 62 3.78 2.34 1.87
C PHE A 62 3.34 3.79 1.81
N ASP A 63 4.22 4.65 1.32
CA ASP A 63 3.97 6.07 1.11
C ASP A 63 3.90 6.34 -0.40
N VAL A 64 2.88 7.06 -0.86
CA VAL A 64 2.74 7.52 -2.26
C VAL A 64 3.03 9.02 -2.32
N TYR A 65 3.94 9.42 -3.20
CA TYR A 65 4.23 10.82 -3.48
C TYR A 65 3.68 11.17 -4.85
N VAL A 66 2.86 12.22 -4.91
CA VAL A 66 2.14 12.66 -6.10
C VAL A 66 2.53 14.09 -6.45
N VAL A 67 2.82 14.36 -7.72
CA VAL A 67 3.11 15.70 -8.23
C VAL A 67 2.37 15.93 -9.54
N ALA A 68 1.82 17.12 -9.73
CA ALA A 68 1.26 17.54 -11.01
C ALA A 68 2.20 18.51 -11.72
N ALA A 69 2.27 18.43 -13.05
CA ALA A 69 2.89 19.42 -13.92
C ALA A 69 1.90 19.87 -14.99
N ASP A 70 1.94 21.15 -15.36
CA ASP A 70 1.14 21.68 -16.46
C ASP A 70 1.68 21.22 -17.83
N ASP A 71 0.92 21.47 -18.90
CA ASP A 71 1.26 21.12 -20.29
C ASP A 71 2.09 22.19 -21.03
N ASN A 72 2.73 23.09 -20.27
CA ASN A 72 3.67 24.07 -20.84
C ASN A 72 4.93 23.40 -21.40
N ASP A 73 5.69 24.15 -22.22
CA ASP A 73 7.01 23.74 -22.69
C ASP A 73 8.09 24.74 -22.22
N PRO A 74 8.93 24.40 -21.22
CA PRO A 74 8.92 23.15 -20.46
C PRO A 74 7.78 23.08 -19.43
N PRO A 75 7.35 21.86 -19.02
CA PRO A 75 6.34 21.67 -17.99
C PRO A 75 6.75 22.29 -16.65
N ARG A 76 5.80 22.92 -15.95
CA ARG A 76 6.00 23.43 -14.59
C ARG A 76 5.34 22.53 -13.57
N ALA A 77 6.15 21.80 -12.82
CA ALA A 77 5.71 20.95 -11.72
C ALA A 77 5.38 21.76 -10.46
N GLN A 78 4.51 21.21 -9.61
CA GLN A 78 4.39 21.66 -8.22
C GLN A 78 5.76 21.55 -7.52
N THR A 79 6.06 22.50 -6.64
CA THR A 79 7.38 22.58 -5.96
C THR A 79 7.60 21.50 -4.92
N THR A 80 6.52 20.93 -4.38
CA THR A 80 6.56 19.86 -3.39
C THR A 80 5.56 18.76 -3.76
N PRO A 81 5.95 17.48 -3.70
CA PRO A 81 5.00 16.38 -3.84
C PRO A 81 4.02 16.34 -2.67
N THR A 82 2.79 15.93 -2.95
CA THR A 82 1.82 15.58 -1.92
C THR A 82 2.04 14.14 -1.50
N LYS A 83 2.15 13.90 -0.19
CA LYS A 83 2.26 12.55 0.38
C LYS A 83 0.88 11.98 0.71
N VAL A 84 0.65 10.73 0.32
CA VAL A 84 -0.50 9.91 0.71
C VAL A 84 0.04 8.66 1.39
N GLU A 85 -0.52 8.29 2.55
CA GLU A 85 -0.08 7.11 3.29
C GLU A 85 -1.07 5.97 3.05
N TYR A 86 -0.54 4.78 2.79
CA TYR A 86 -1.31 3.55 2.72
C TYR A 86 -0.86 2.61 3.85
N VAL A 87 -1.84 2.05 4.55
CA VAL A 87 -1.67 0.93 5.47
C VAL A 87 -2.79 -0.05 5.15
N SER A 88 -2.43 -1.31 4.92
CA SER A 88 -3.38 -2.39 4.70
C SER A 88 -4.22 -2.61 5.95
N ASP A 89 -5.53 -2.66 5.76
CA ASP A 89 -6.51 -3.05 6.78
C ASP A 89 -7.02 -4.49 6.54
N ALA A 90 -6.21 -5.32 5.86
CA ALA A 90 -6.56 -6.72 5.69
C ALA A 90 -6.73 -7.39 7.07
N PRO A 91 -7.72 -8.29 7.25
CA PRO A 91 -7.87 -9.04 8.49
C PRO A 91 -6.63 -9.90 8.77
N PRO A 92 -6.39 -10.31 10.03
CA PRO A 92 -5.37 -11.31 10.35
C PRO A 92 -5.63 -12.63 9.65
N ASP A 93 -4.58 -13.20 9.09
CA ASP A 93 -4.55 -14.56 8.57
C ASP A 93 -3.81 -15.47 9.56
N PHE A 94 -4.13 -16.77 9.55
CA PHE A 94 -3.33 -17.73 10.31
C PHE A 94 -1.94 -17.85 9.68
N GLU A 95 -0.89 -17.80 10.50
CA GLU A 95 0.47 -17.98 10.01
C GLU A 95 0.63 -19.40 9.46
N GLN A 96 0.86 -19.53 8.15
CA GLN A 96 1.04 -20.85 7.53
C GLN A 96 2.35 -21.52 7.98
N ASP A 97 3.39 -20.73 8.27
CA ASP A 97 4.69 -21.24 8.72
C ASP A 97 4.71 -21.60 10.22
N GLY A 98 3.76 -21.05 11.01
CA GLY A 98 3.57 -21.38 12.43
C GLY A 98 2.71 -22.63 12.66
N GLY A 99 2.15 -23.20 11.59
CA GLY A 99 1.22 -24.33 11.63
C GLY A 99 -0.24 -23.88 11.69
N ALA A 100 -1.14 -24.70 11.14
CA ALA A 100 -2.58 -24.51 11.29
C ALA A 100 -2.95 -24.56 12.79
N PRO A 101 -4.06 -23.90 13.21
CA PRO A 101 -4.55 -24.04 14.57
C PRO A 101 -4.65 -25.51 14.98
N GLU A 102 -3.95 -25.90 16.03
CA GLU A 102 -3.84 -27.28 16.45
C GLU A 102 -4.17 -27.46 17.93
N ILE A 103 -4.73 -28.62 18.25
CA ILE A 103 -4.92 -29.05 19.63
C ILE A 103 -3.68 -29.84 20.03
N THR A 104 -2.94 -29.33 21.02
CA THR A 104 -1.76 -29.96 21.61
C THR A 104 -2.06 -30.45 23.02
N GLY A 105 -1.12 -31.21 23.61
CA GLY A 105 -1.19 -31.69 25.00
C GLY A 105 -2.46 -32.48 25.32
N ASP A 106 -2.54 -33.76 24.96
CA ASP A 106 -3.68 -34.65 25.29
C ASP A 106 -5.11 -34.07 25.09
N GLY A 107 -5.28 -33.02 24.28
CA GLY A 107 -6.57 -32.38 24.05
C GLY A 107 -6.86 -31.08 24.84
N ASP A 108 -5.92 -30.54 25.61
CA ASP A 108 -6.18 -29.45 26.57
C ASP A 108 -5.69 -28.06 26.13
N SER A 109 -4.86 -27.98 25.08
CA SER A 109 -4.21 -26.75 24.66
C SER A 109 -4.51 -26.43 23.21
N LEU A 110 -4.97 -25.21 22.92
CA LEU A 110 -5.09 -24.68 21.55
C LEU A 110 -3.85 -23.83 21.23
N SER A 111 -3.08 -24.26 20.23
CA SER A 111 -1.97 -23.48 19.67
C SER A 111 -2.44 -22.78 18.40
N VAL A 112 -2.17 -21.48 18.28
CA VAL A 112 -2.55 -20.66 17.12
C VAL A 112 -1.56 -19.51 16.94
N ALA A 113 -1.19 -19.26 15.69
CA ALA A 113 -0.39 -18.11 15.28
C ALA A 113 -1.15 -17.30 14.22
N ILE A 114 -1.06 -15.98 14.31
CA ILE A 114 -1.66 -15.03 13.36
C ILE A 114 -0.59 -14.05 12.87
N ASP A 115 -0.67 -13.68 11.59
CA ASP A 115 0.37 -12.94 10.85
C ASP A 115 0.58 -11.49 11.32
N LYS A 116 -0.34 -10.97 12.13
CA LYS A 116 -0.29 -9.63 12.74
C LYS A 116 -1.15 -9.58 14.00
N PRO A 117 -1.01 -8.53 14.85
CA PRO A 117 -1.81 -8.39 16.06
C PRO A 117 -3.31 -8.49 15.78
N GLY A 118 -4.00 -9.33 16.53
CA GLY A 118 -5.42 -9.61 16.36
C GLY A 118 -5.99 -10.39 17.53
N THR A 119 -7.27 -10.72 17.46
CA THR A 119 -7.96 -11.56 18.45
C THR A 119 -8.40 -12.86 17.80
N VAL A 120 -8.01 -13.99 18.39
CA VAL A 120 -8.50 -15.32 17.99
C VAL A 120 -9.73 -15.66 18.82
N TYR A 121 -10.80 -16.09 18.14
CA TYR A 121 -12.00 -16.62 18.77
C TYR A 121 -12.05 -18.13 18.55
N TRP A 122 -12.40 -18.89 19.59
CA TRP A 122 -12.52 -20.34 19.53
C TRP A 122 -13.72 -20.84 20.32
N VAL A 123 -14.22 -22.02 19.96
CA VAL A 123 -15.28 -22.74 20.67
C VAL A 123 -14.95 -24.23 20.69
N ALA A 124 -15.09 -24.86 21.86
CA ALA A 124 -14.96 -26.31 21.99
C ALA A 124 -16.36 -26.94 21.96
N VAL A 125 -16.54 -27.97 21.12
CA VAL A 125 -17.80 -28.71 20.99
C VAL A 125 -17.60 -30.18 21.37
N PRO A 126 -18.58 -30.84 22.02
CA PRO A 126 -18.49 -32.27 22.30
C PRO A 126 -18.34 -33.08 21.00
N ARG A 127 -17.43 -34.05 21.02
CA ARG A 127 -17.19 -34.92 19.87
C ARG A 127 -18.48 -35.63 19.46
N GLY A 128 -18.86 -35.52 18.18
CA GLY A 128 -20.07 -36.16 17.64
C GLY A 128 -21.37 -35.37 17.84
N SER A 129 -21.30 -34.11 18.28
CA SER A 129 -22.47 -33.22 18.23
C SER A 129 -22.92 -33.01 16.78
N PRO A 130 -24.21 -33.11 16.45
CA PRO A 130 -24.69 -32.77 15.11
C PRO A 130 -24.43 -31.29 14.82
N ALA A 131 -24.06 -31.00 13.57
CA ALA A 131 -23.84 -29.65 13.07
C ALA A 131 -25.13 -28.82 13.05
#